data_AF-A0AAD4CYS1-F1
#
_entry.id   AF-A0AAD4CYS1-F1
#
_cell.length_a   1.000
_cell.length_b   1.000
_cell.length_c   1.000
_cell.angle_alpha   90.00
_cell.angle_beta   90.00
_cell.angle_gamma   90.00
#
_symmetry.space_group_name_H-M   'P 1'
#
loop_
_entity.id
_entity.type
_entity.pdbx_description
1 polymer ?
#
loop_
_entity_poly.entity_id
_entity_poly.type
_entity_poly.pdbx_seq_one_letter_code
_entity_poly.pdbx_strand_id
1 'polypeptide(L)'
;MALMKNLLGGIGLACYCWGTTIILDNGRELHGLKAISVFMIGAIFSTTGHAQDFRDRSADALMGRKTIPLLLPQYISRWSLCILILIWTMGLITLWQPPVLASMAFAALAVRCLGGFVSSYDEKDDYWSYVWYGVSESRKNILRFLS
;
A
#
# COMPACT_ATOMS: atom_id res chain seq x y z
N MET A 1 -0.10 7.11 18.31
CA MET A 1 -0.30 7.81 17.01
C MET A 1 -0.36 6.75 15.92
N ALA A 2 -1.42 6.70 15.11
CA ALA A 2 -1.62 5.61 14.14
C ALA A 2 -0.56 5.59 13.03
N LEU A 3 -0.03 6.76 12.66
CA LEU A 3 1.11 6.89 11.75
C LEU A 3 2.32 6.06 12.19
N MET A 4 2.61 6.06 13.50
CA MET A 4 3.74 5.31 14.05
C MET A 4 3.50 3.80 14.04
N LYS A 5 2.25 3.35 14.21
CA LYS A 5 1.86 1.94 14.06
C LYS A 5 2.13 1.45 12.63
N ASN A 6 1.68 2.23 11.65
CA ASN A 6 1.80 1.85 10.23
C ASN A 6 3.27 1.84 9.80
N LEU A 7 4.06 2.85 10.23
CA LEU A 7 5.50 2.92 9.98
C LEU A 7 6.28 1.78 10.65
N LEU A 8 6.03 1.51 11.93
CA LEU A 8 6.68 0.41 12.66
C LEU A 8 6.33 -0.95 12.04
N GLY A 9 5.08 -1.14 11.63
CA GLY A 9 4.65 -2.33 10.91
C GLY A 9 5.41 -2.52 9.60
N GLY A 10 5.57 -1.44 8.81
CA GLY A 10 6.32 -1.47 7.56
C GLY A 10 7.82 -1.72 7.76
N ILE A 11 8.43 -1.11 8.78
CA ILE A 11 9.84 -1.37 9.14
C ILE A 11 10.00 -2.83 9.56
N GLY A 12 9.12 -3.33 10.43
CA GLY A 12 9.15 -4.74 10.85
C GLY A 12 9.04 -5.71 9.69
N LEU A 13 8.13 -5.43 8.74
CA LEU A 13 8.00 -6.21 7.51
C LEU A 13 9.26 -6.13 6.65
N ALA A 14 9.84 -4.93 6.47
CA ALA A 14 11.07 -4.75 5.71
C ALA A 14 12.24 -5.52 6.34
N CYS A 15 12.41 -5.46 7.66
CA CYS A 15 13.43 -6.23 8.38
C CYS A 15 13.25 -7.75 8.18
N TYR A 16 12.01 -8.23 8.27
CA TYR A 16 11.69 -9.64 8.00
C TYR A 16 12.02 -10.04 6.54
N CYS A 17 11.61 -9.23 5.57
CA CYS A 17 11.92 -9.44 4.16
C CYS A 17 13.43 -9.37 3.86
N TRP A 18 14.16 -8.49 4.54
CA TRP A 18 15.62 -8.39 4.41
C TRP A 18 16.29 -9.69 4.84
N GLY A 19 16.00 -10.17 6.06
CA GLY A 19 16.59 -11.41 6.60
C GLY A 19 16.24 -12.64 5.77
N THR A 20 14.97 -12.78 5.37
CA THR A 20 14.53 -13.89 4.51
C THR A 20 15.22 -13.87 3.13
N THR A 21 15.41 -12.69 2.54
CA THR A 21 16.12 -12.55 1.26
C THR A 21 17.59 -12.96 1.37
N ILE A 22 18.29 -12.61 2.46
CA ILE A 22 19.67 -13.07 2.71
C ILE A 22 19.74 -14.60 2.76
N ILE A 23 18.83 -15.23 3.53
CA ILE A 23 18.79 -16.69 3.67
C ILE A 23 18.58 -17.36 2.31
N LEU A 24 17.62 -16.85 1.51
CA LEU A 24 17.32 -17.38 0.18
C LEU A 24 18.41 -17.11 -0.86
N ASP A 25 19.24 -16.08 -0.66
CA ASP A 25 20.35 -15.73 -1.56
C ASP A 25 21.70 -16.31 -1.12
N ASN A 26 21.67 -17.39 -0.32
CA ASN A 26 22.84 -18.09 0.23
C ASN A 26 23.74 -17.21 1.12
N GLY A 27 23.15 -16.36 1.94
CA GLY A 27 23.88 -15.51 2.89
C GLY A 27 24.49 -14.25 2.29
N ARG A 28 24.22 -13.95 1.01
CA ARG A 28 24.72 -12.73 0.36
C ARG A 28 23.98 -11.49 0.86
N GLU A 29 24.74 -10.43 1.09
CA GLU A 29 24.17 -9.13 1.46
C GLU A 29 23.31 -8.53 0.33
N LEU A 30 22.27 -7.80 0.72
CA LEU A 30 21.38 -7.15 -0.24
C LEU A 30 22.00 -5.85 -0.75
N HIS A 31 22.19 -5.78 -2.06
CA HIS A 31 22.57 -4.55 -2.75
C HIS A 31 21.68 -4.30 -3.97
N GLY A 32 21.74 -3.06 -4.47
CA GLY A 32 21.03 -2.64 -5.68
C GLY A 32 19.53 -2.90 -5.60
N LEU A 33 18.98 -3.54 -6.65
CA LEU A 33 17.54 -3.77 -6.78
C LEU A 33 16.94 -4.65 -5.67
N LYS A 34 17.71 -5.57 -5.06
CA LYS A 34 17.21 -6.41 -3.95
C LYS A 34 16.92 -5.56 -2.72
N ALA A 35 17.87 -4.68 -2.35
CA ALA A 35 17.69 -3.75 -1.24
C ALA A 35 16.55 -2.76 -1.51
N ILE A 36 16.47 -2.21 -2.73
CA ILE A 36 15.38 -1.32 -3.14
C ILE A 36 14.02 -2.03 -3.02
N SER A 37 13.91 -3.28 -3.45
CA SER A 37 12.66 -4.06 -3.36
C SER A 37 12.18 -4.19 -1.92
N VAL A 38 13.07 -4.50 -0.99
CA VAL A 38 12.73 -4.66 0.44
C VAL A 38 12.30 -3.33 1.06
N PHE A 39 13.00 -2.24 0.74
CA PHE A 39 12.61 -0.91 1.18
C PHE A 39 11.22 -0.53 0.65
N MET A 40 10.95 -0.79 -0.63
CA MET A 40 9.65 -0.54 -1.24
C MET A 40 8.54 -1.35 -0.59
N ILE A 41 8.77 -2.62 -0.23
CA ILE A 41 7.76 -3.43 0.50
C ILE A 41 7.37 -2.76 1.81
N GLY A 42 8.35 -2.31 2.62
CA GLY A 42 8.06 -1.63 3.89
C GLY A 42 7.32 -0.32 3.72
N ALA A 43 7.71 0.46 2.70
CA ALA A 43 7.08 1.73 2.38
C ALA A 43 5.64 1.56 1.85
N ILE A 44 5.40 0.60 0.94
CA ILE A 44 4.07 0.24 0.43
C ILE A 44 3.19 -0.24 1.59
N PHE A 45 3.72 -1.07 2.49
CA PHE A 45 2.95 -1.53 3.65
C PHE A 45 2.56 -0.37 4.58
N SER A 46 3.51 0.52 4.90
CA SER A 46 3.25 1.68 5.76
C SER A 46 2.17 2.59 5.16
N THR A 47 2.23 2.80 3.85
CA THR A 47 1.29 3.66 3.11
C THR A 47 -0.05 2.97 2.84
N THR A 48 -0.09 1.65 2.78
CA THR A 48 -1.32 0.86 2.81
C THR A 48 -2.01 0.97 4.17
N GLY A 49 -1.25 1.06 5.26
CA GLY A 49 -1.81 1.36 6.59
C GLY A 49 -2.54 2.70 6.62
N HIS A 50 -2.04 3.73 5.92
CA HIS A 50 -2.76 5.00 5.76
C HIS A 50 -4.11 4.82 5.04
N ALA A 51 -4.20 3.93 4.05
CA ALA A 51 -5.47 3.58 3.42
C ALA A 51 -6.44 2.86 4.38
N GLN A 52 -5.92 1.96 5.24
CA GLN A 52 -6.71 1.24 6.25
C GLN A 52 -7.37 2.18 7.25
N ASP A 53 -6.67 3.25 7.66
CA ASP A 53 -7.18 4.23 8.63
C ASP A 53 -8.48 4.92 8.15
N PHE A 54 -8.76 4.96 6.84
CA PHE A 54 -10.03 5.53 6.32
C PHE A 54 -11.23 4.62 6.56
N ARG A 55 -11.04 3.31 6.37
CA ARG A 55 -12.04 2.28 6.66
C ARG A 55 -12.28 2.14 8.16
N ASP A 56 -11.22 2.24 8.95
CA ASP A 56 -11.25 1.97 10.38
C ASP A 56 -11.47 3.26 11.20
N ARG A 57 -11.94 4.35 10.56
CA ARG A 57 -12.05 5.70 11.13
C ARG A 57 -12.90 5.74 12.41
N SER A 58 -14.11 5.17 12.41
CA SER A 58 -14.97 5.12 13.60
C SER A 58 -14.33 4.31 14.74
N ALA A 59 -13.70 3.17 14.41
CA ALA A 59 -13.01 2.36 15.40
C ALA A 59 -11.79 3.08 15.99
N ASP A 60 -11.01 3.77 15.15
CA ASP A 60 -9.86 4.57 15.58
C ASP A 60 -10.28 5.76 16.46
N ALA A 61 -11.42 6.39 16.17
CA ALA A 61 -11.98 7.45 17.00
C ALA A 61 -12.40 6.93 18.40
N LEU A 62 -13.08 5.77 18.47
CA LEU A 62 -13.45 5.13 19.73
C LEU A 62 -12.23 4.75 20.58
N MET A 63 -11.15 4.34 19.92
CA MET A 63 -9.88 4.00 20.56
C MET A 63 -9.00 5.22 20.89
N GLY A 64 -9.48 6.45 20.62
CA GLY A 64 -8.74 7.69 20.87
C GLY A 64 -7.48 7.85 20.00
N ARG A 65 -7.41 7.14 18.87
CA ARG A 65 -6.26 7.22 17.95
C ARG A 65 -6.32 8.49 17.12
N LYS A 66 -5.13 9.03 16.84
CA LYS A 66 -4.92 10.16 15.94
C LYS A 66 -4.42 9.62 14.60
N THR A 67 -5.30 9.56 13.61
CA THR A 67 -5.04 9.15 12.22
C THR A 67 -5.24 10.35 11.28
N ILE A 68 -4.69 10.32 10.07
CA ILE A 68 -4.88 11.41 9.10
C ILE A 68 -6.38 11.64 8.78
N PRO A 69 -7.21 10.61 8.54
CA PRO A 69 -8.65 10.78 8.32
C PRO A 69 -9.42 11.43 9.48
N LEU A 70 -8.89 11.38 10.70
CA LEU A 70 -9.49 12.01 11.89
C LEU A 70 -8.93 13.41 12.20
N LEU A 71 -7.69 13.70 11.79
CA LEU A 71 -7.01 14.95 12.11
C LEU A 71 -7.21 16.05 11.06
N LEU A 72 -7.32 15.67 9.77
CA LEU A 72 -7.40 16.62 8.66
C LEU A 72 -8.81 16.68 8.06
N PRO A 73 -9.18 17.81 7.42
CA PRO A 73 -10.39 17.89 6.61
C PRO A 73 -10.45 16.74 5.59
N GLN A 74 -11.63 16.15 5.43
CA GLN A 74 -11.79 14.94 4.62
C GLN A 74 -11.22 15.06 3.22
N TYR A 75 -11.45 16.19 2.55
CA TYR A 75 -10.88 16.48 1.24
C TYR A 75 -9.35 16.32 1.22
N ILE A 76 -8.64 16.95 2.16
CA ILE A 76 -7.17 16.89 2.23
C ILE A 76 -6.70 15.46 2.50
N SER A 77 -7.39 14.76 3.42
CA SER A 77 -7.11 13.35 3.72
C SER A 77 -7.24 12.48 2.47
N ARG A 78 -8.36 12.56 1.72
CA ARG A 78 -8.58 11.76 0.50
C ARG A 78 -7.54 12.03 -0.57
N TRP A 79 -7.23 13.30 -0.82
CA TRP A 79 -6.23 13.67 -1.84
C TRP A 79 -4.82 13.21 -1.46
N SER A 80 -4.47 13.18 -0.17
CA SER A 80 -3.19 12.61 0.27
C SER A 80 -3.05 11.14 -0.14
N LEU A 81 -4.14 10.36 -0.04
CA LEU A 81 -4.15 8.95 -0.44
C LEU A 81 -4.14 8.81 -1.97
N CYS A 82 -4.90 9.63 -2.69
CA CYS A 82 -4.93 9.60 -4.16
C CYS A 82 -3.54 9.89 -4.76
N ILE A 83 -2.85 10.91 -4.24
CA ILE A 83 -1.48 11.25 -4.67
C ILE A 83 -0.54 10.07 -4.43
N LEU A 84 -0.67 9.40 -3.29
CA LEU A 84 0.15 8.25 -2.92
C LEU A 84 -0.06 7.06 -3.84
N ILE A 85 -1.30 6.75 -4.21
CA ILE A 85 -1.64 5.70 -5.19
C ILE A 85 -1.02 6.01 -6.55
N LEU A 86 -1.08 7.26 -7.01
CA LEU A 86 -0.47 7.67 -8.27
C LEU A 86 1.06 7.54 -8.24
N ILE A 87 1.70 8.00 -7.15
CA ILE A 87 3.15 7.89 -6.96
C ILE A 87 3.58 6.42 -7.02
N TRP A 88 2.91 5.53 -6.29
CA TRP A 88 3.25 4.10 -6.32
C TRP A 88 3.02 3.46 -7.68
N THR A 89 1.88 3.74 -8.31
CA THR A 89 1.55 3.17 -9.63
C THR A 89 2.60 3.58 -10.67
N MET A 90 2.90 4.88 -10.76
CA MET A 90 3.90 5.37 -11.71
C MET A 90 5.30 4.88 -11.36
N GLY A 91 5.69 4.95 -10.08
CA GLY A 91 7.00 4.54 -9.60
C GLY A 91 7.29 3.06 -9.81
N LEU A 92 6.30 2.18 -9.61
CA LEU A 92 6.44 0.75 -9.85
C LEU A 92 6.52 0.44 -11.35
N ILE A 93 5.71 1.10 -12.20
CA ILE A 93 5.78 0.89 -13.65
C ILE A 93 7.14 1.37 -14.19
N THR A 94 7.63 2.53 -13.75
CA THR A 94 8.91 3.08 -14.24
C THR A 94 10.11 2.29 -13.73
N LEU A 95 10.10 1.83 -12.48
CA LEU A 95 11.22 1.07 -11.92
C LEU A 95 11.29 -0.36 -12.49
N TRP A 96 10.15 -1.04 -12.59
CA TRP A 96 10.11 -2.46 -12.92
C TRP A 96 9.86 -2.76 -14.39
N GLN A 97 9.47 -1.75 -15.19
CA GLN A 97 9.18 -1.86 -16.62
C GLN A 97 8.35 -3.12 -16.97
N PRO A 98 7.20 -3.34 -16.32
CA PRO A 98 6.42 -4.54 -16.55
C PRO A 98 5.79 -4.54 -17.96
N PRO A 99 5.36 -5.70 -18.48
CA PRO A 99 4.68 -5.78 -19.77
C PRO A 99 3.46 -4.86 -19.84
N VAL A 100 3.17 -4.32 -21.03
CA VAL A 100 2.10 -3.32 -21.24
C VAL A 100 0.77 -3.74 -20.62
N LEU A 101 0.37 -5.01 -20.78
CA LEU A 101 -0.87 -5.53 -20.20
C LEU A 101 -0.89 -5.43 -18.66
N ALA A 102 0.23 -5.68 -18.00
CA ALA A 102 0.35 -5.54 -16.55
C ALA A 102 0.32 -4.06 -16.13
N SER A 103 1.00 -3.17 -16.86
CA SER A 103 0.95 -1.72 -16.63
C SER A 103 -0.46 -1.16 -16.77
N MET A 104 -1.20 -1.60 -17.80
CA MET A 104 -2.60 -1.25 -18.00
C MET A 104 -3.48 -1.75 -16.84
N ALA A 105 -3.25 -2.97 -16.36
CA ALA A 105 -3.97 -3.50 -15.21
C ALA A 105 -3.69 -2.68 -13.93
N PHE A 106 -2.43 -2.32 -13.65
CA PHE A 106 -2.10 -1.47 -12.51
C PHE A 106 -2.74 -0.08 -12.63
N ALA A 107 -2.69 0.55 -13.80
CA ALA A 107 -3.32 1.84 -14.03
C ALA A 107 -4.84 1.79 -13.88
N ALA A 108 -5.50 0.76 -14.40
CA ALA A 108 -6.95 0.58 -14.27
C ALA A 108 -7.37 0.40 -12.80
N LEU A 109 -6.60 -0.37 -12.02
CA LEU A 109 -6.84 -0.56 -10.61
C LEU A 109 -6.62 0.72 -9.80
N ALA A 110 -5.58 1.49 -10.14
CA ALA A 110 -5.34 2.81 -9.54
C ALA A 110 -6.56 3.73 -9.79
N VAL A 111 -7.01 3.87 -11.03
CA VAL A 111 -8.18 4.69 -11.39
C VAL A 111 -9.43 4.23 -10.61
N ARG A 112 -9.66 2.92 -10.49
CA ARG A 112 -10.79 2.40 -9.70
C ARG A 112 -10.65 2.78 -8.22
N CYS A 113 -9.46 2.69 -7.63
CA CYS A 113 -9.24 3.06 -6.23
C CYS A 113 -9.45 4.57 -6.01
N LEU A 114 -8.88 5.41 -6.87
CA LEU A 114 -9.07 6.87 -6.83
C LEU A 114 -10.56 7.23 -6.90
N GLY A 115 -11.28 6.65 -7.86
CA GLY A 115 -12.71 6.91 -8.02
C GLY A 115 -13.51 6.62 -6.74
N GLY A 116 -13.23 5.49 -6.08
CA GLY A 116 -13.91 5.11 -4.84
C GLY A 116 -13.62 6.03 -3.65
N PHE A 117 -12.36 6.40 -3.45
CA PHE A 117 -11.98 7.30 -2.34
C PHE A 117 -12.44 8.75 -2.51
N VAL A 118 -12.66 9.19 -3.76
CA VAL A 118 -13.14 10.55 -4.05
C VAL A 118 -14.67 10.63 -4.11
N SER A 119 -15.35 9.56 -4.54
CA SER A 119 -16.81 9.57 -4.74
C SER A 119 -17.63 9.54 -3.45
N SER A 120 -17.07 8.98 -2.36
CA SER A 120 -17.81 8.80 -1.12
C SER A 120 -16.97 9.08 0.12
N TYR A 121 -17.62 9.66 1.12
CA TYR A 121 -17.05 9.93 2.44
C TYR A 121 -17.48 8.91 3.49
N ASP A 122 -18.27 7.91 3.08
CA ASP A 122 -18.77 6.83 3.94
C ASP A 122 -17.71 5.73 4.14
N GLU A 123 -17.64 5.21 5.37
CA GLU A 123 -16.68 4.17 5.76
C GLU A 123 -16.95 2.83 5.05
N LYS A 124 -18.21 2.57 4.66
CA LYS A 124 -18.58 1.38 3.88
C LYS A 124 -17.99 1.39 2.49
N ASP A 125 -17.96 2.55 1.84
CA ASP A 125 -17.36 2.68 0.51
C ASP A 125 -15.83 2.67 0.58
N ASP A 126 -15.26 3.16 1.68
CA ASP A 126 -13.84 3.05 2.00
C ASP A 126 -13.41 1.59 2.17
N TYR A 127 -14.25 0.76 2.80
CA TYR A 127 -14.01 -0.68 2.92
C TYR A 127 -13.83 -1.32 1.54
N TRP A 128 -14.75 -1.08 0.61
CA TRP A 128 -14.69 -1.68 -0.73
C TRP A 128 -13.52 -1.13 -1.54
N SER A 129 -13.24 0.16 -1.43
CA SER A 129 -12.10 0.80 -2.10
C SER A 129 -10.77 0.25 -1.57
N TYR A 130 -10.68 0.00 -0.26
CA TYR A 130 -9.53 -0.66 0.36
C TYR A 130 -9.34 -2.09 -0.13
N VAL A 131 -10.42 -2.88 -0.28
CA VAL A 131 -10.33 -4.25 -0.81
C VAL A 131 -9.75 -4.24 -2.23
N TRP A 132 -10.21 -3.34 -3.10
CA TRP A 132 -9.67 -3.21 -4.46
C TRP A 132 -8.21 -2.75 -4.47
N TYR A 133 -7.83 -1.84 -3.58
CA TYR A 133 -6.44 -1.42 -3.40
C TYR A 133 -5.54 -2.58 -2.91
N GLY A 134 -6.02 -3.40 -1.98
CA GLY A 134 -5.31 -4.61 -1.57
C GLY A 134 -5.16 -5.62 -2.72
N VAL A 135 -6.18 -5.75 -3.58
CA VAL A 135 -6.12 -6.60 -4.79
C VAL A 135 -5.07 -6.10 -5.78
N SER A 136 -4.92 -4.79 -5.97
CA SER A 136 -3.89 -4.23 -6.87
C SER A 136 -2.47 -4.47 -6.39
N GLU A 137 -2.27 -4.49 -5.07
CA GLU A 137 -0.98 -4.78 -4.45
C GLU A 137 -0.68 -6.28 -4.36
N SER A 138 -1.69 -7.15 -4.18
CA SER A 138 -1.46 -8.54 -3.74
C SER A 138 -1.68 -9.64 -4.77
N ARG A 139 -2.34 -9.41 -5.92
CA ARG A 139 -2.69 -10.51 -6.84
C ARG A 139 -1.69 -10.72 -7.97
N LYS A 140 -0.52 -11.28 -7.64
CA LYS A 140 0.23 -12.17 -8.55
C LYS A 140 0.80 -13.46 -7.92
N ASN A 141 0.61 -13.73 -6.62
CA ASN A 141 1.25 -14.90 -5.97
C ASN A 141 0.36 -16.14 -5.73
N ILE A 142 -0.89 -16.18 -6.19
CA ILE A 142 -1.77 -17.38 -6.02
C ILE A 142 -1.96 -18.19 -7.31
N LEU A 143 -1.70 -17.62 -8.49
CA LEU A 143 -1.85 -18.34 -9.77
C LEU A 143 -0.57 -19.07 -10.24
N ARG A 144 0.54 -19.00 -9.49
CA ARG A 144 1.79 -19.74 -9.76
C ARG A 144 2.03 -20.95 -8.84
N PHE A 145 1.11 -21.21 -7.90
CA PHE A 145 1.16 -22.39 -7.03
C PHE A 145 0.20 -23.51 -7.47
N LEU A 146 -0.55 -23.31 -8.55
CA LEU A 146 -1.48 -24.30 -9.14
C LEU A 146 -1.22 -24.56 -10.64
N SER A 147 -0.03 -24.24 -11.14
CA SER A 147 0.47 -24.59 -12.47
C SER A 147 1.94 -24.97 -12.39
#